data_AF-A0A6J4M4F8-F1
#
_entry.id   AF-A0A6J4M4F8-F1
#
_cell.length_a   1.000
_cell.length_b   1.000
_cell.length_c   1.000
_cell.angle_alpha   90.00
_cell.angle_beta   90.00
_cell.angle_gamma   90.00
#
_symmetry.space_group_name_H-M   'P 1'
#
loop_
_entity.id
_entity.type
_entity.pdbx_description
1 polymer ?
#
loop_
_entity_poly.entity_id
_entity_poly.type
_entity_poly.pdbx_seq_one_letter_code
_entity_poly.pdbx_strand_id
1 'polypeptide(L)'
;TCAVLLDAALAVAVGRTDAPALVARLDALAFTEAVAGDAATYAPVLIARLRSRLGDAAGALAAVRKRVYMVGWPRYLATALREEGGYAVAAGAPALARQAYERFLVMRADADTELAPETDAVRRALATLPEPPDSARRAPRN
;
A
#
# COMPACT_ATOMS: atom_id res chain seq x y z
N THR A 1 7.20 0.09 -20.53
CA THR A 1 6.75 0.14 -19.11
C THR A 1 7.89 0.44 -18.17
N CYS A 2 9.04 -0.22 -18.31
CA CYS A 2 10.24 0.07 -17.50
C CYS A 2 10.73 1.52 -17.61
N ALA A 3 10.78 2.10 -18.82
CA ALA A 3 11.20 3.49 -19.01
C ALA A 3 10.29 4.48 -18.26
N VAL A 4 8.96 4.40 -18.45
CA VAL A 4 7.98 5.26 -17.75
C VAL A 4 8.08 5.14 -16.22
N LEU A 5 8.30 3.92 -15.72
CA LEU A 5 8.48 3.66 -14.30
C LEU A 5 9.76 4.32 -13.77
N LEU A 6 10.89 4.12 -14.46
CA LEU A 6 12.18 4.71 -14.09
C LEU A 6 12.13 6.23 -14.16
N ASP A 7 11.49 6.80 -15.19
CA ASP A 7 11.34 8.26 -15.34
C ASP A 7 10.54 8.86 -14.19
N ALA A 8 9.40 8.25 -13.82
CA ALA A 8 8.60 8.70 -12.68
C ALA A 8 9.36 8.56 -11.36
N ALA A 9 10.06 7.45 -11.15
CA ALA A 9 10.85 7.22 -9.94
C ALA A 9 12.01 8.22 -9.82
N LEU A 10 12.72 8.48 -10.92
CA LEU A 10 13.80 9.46 -10.99
C LEU A 10 13.27 10.87 -10.73
N ALA A 11 12.14 11.23 -11.33
CA ALA A 11 11.54 12.55 -11.14
C ALA A 11 11.18 12.82 -9.68
N VAL A 12 10.61 11.83 -8.97
CA VAL A 12 10.36 11.93 -7.53
C VAL A 12 11.67 12.02 -6.75
N ALA A 13 12.67 11.21 -7.08
CA ALA A 13 13.93 11.15 -6.35
C ALA A 13 14.73 12.47 -6.41
N VAL A 14 14.69 13.17 -7.54
CA VAL A 14 15.44 14.43 -7.74
C VAL A 14 14.57 15.68 -7.52
N GLY A 15 13.33 15.52 -7.05
CA GLY A 15 12.45 16.65 -6.73
C GLY A 15 11.99 17.46 -7.94
N ARG A 16 11.83 16.82 -9.11
CA ARG A 16 11.34 17.49 -10.31
C ARG A 16 9.91 17.99 -10.13
N THR A 17 9.62 19.17 -10.68
CA THR A 17 8.30 19.81 -10.61
C THR A 17 7.21 19.06 -11.38
N ASP A 18 7.58 18.27 -12.39
CA ASP A 18 6.67 17.44 -13.18
C ASP A 18 6.46 16.02 -12.61
N ALA A 19 7.09 15.70 -11.48
CA ALA A 19 7.00 14.37 -10.86
C ALA A 19 5.55 13.91 -10.59
N PRO A 20 4.63 14.76 -10.07
CA PRO A 20 3.24 14.35 -9.86
C PRO A 20 2.55 13.92 -11.16
N ALA A 21 2.80 14.62 -12.27
CA ALA A 21 2.21 14.29 -13.57
C ALA A 21 2.76 12.96 -14.12
N LEU A 22 4.06 12.71 -13.94
CA LEU A 22 4.70 11.46 -14.37
C LEU A 22 4.18 10.26 -13.55
N VAL A 23 3.97 10.43 -12.24
CA VAL A 23 3.37 9.39 -11.39
C VAL A 23 1.93 9.11 -11.78
N ALA A 24 1.13 10.13 -12.09
CA ALA A 24 -0.23 9.95 -12.58
C ALA A 24 -0.27 9.21 -13.92
N ARG A 25 0.65 9.53 -14.84
CA ARG A 25 0.80 8.81 -16.12
C ARG A 25 1.18 7.34 -15.92
N LEU A 26 2.13 7.06 -15.01
CA LEU A 26 2.49 5.69 -14.66
C LEU A 26 1.28 4.93 -14.11
N ASP A 27 0.51 5.53 -13.21
CA ASP A 27 -0.66 4.93 -12.58
C ASP A 27 -1.79 4.59 -13.59
N ALA A 28 -2.00 5.47 -14.57
CA ALA A 28 -2.96 5.22 -15.65
C ALA A 28 -2.53 4.06 -16.57
N LEU A 29 -1.22 3.91 -16.80
CA LEU A 29 -0.69 2.88 -17.71
C LEU A 29 -0.51 1.52 -17.06
N ALA A 30 -0.19 1.48 -15.75
CA ALA A 30 0.26 0.28 -15.03
C ALA A 30 -0.74 -0.90 -15.04
N PHE A 31 -2.00 -0.65 -15.37
CA PHE A 31 -3.07 -1.64 -15.39
C PHE A 31 -3.74 -1.81 -16.77
N THR A 32 -3.13 -1.28 -17.84
CA THR A 32 -3.60 -1.51 -19.22
C THR A 32 -3.10 -2.86 -19.74
N GLU A 33 -3.88 -3.56 -20.58
CA GLU A 33 -3.51 -4.90 -21.09
C GLU A 33 -2.14 -4.94 -21.78
N ALA A 34 -1.77 -3.89 -22.50
CA ALA A 34 -0.47 -3.78 -23.17
C ALA A 34 0.73 -3.67 -22.19
N VAL A 35 0.46 -3.46 -20.90
CA VAL A 35 1.42 -3.14 -19.83
C VAL A 35 1.33 -4.13 -18.68
N ALA A 36 0.17 -4.75 -18.47
CA ALA A 36 -0.18 -5.67 -17.41
C ALA A 36 0.48 -7.04 -17.61
N GLY A 37 1.81 -7.08 -17.55
CA GLY A 37 2.60 -8.27 -17.28
C GLY A 37 2.94 -8.35 -15.79
N ASP A 38 4.17 -8.79 -15.48
CA ASP A 38 4.69 -8.84 -14.09
C ASP A 38 4.59 -7.50 -13.35
N ALA A 39 4.58 -6.38 -14.07
CA ALA A 39 4.42 -5.04 -13.52
C ALA A 39 3.16 -4.90 -12.66
N ALA A 40 2.06 -5.56 -13.03
CA ALA A 40 0.82 -5.50 -12.27
C ALA A 40 0.97 -6.05 -10.84
N THR A 41 1.98 -6.90 -10.59
CA THR A 41 2.22 -7.50 -9.27
C THR A 41 2.89 -6.54 -8.28
N TYR A 42 3.74 -5.61 -8.74
CA TYR A 42 4.51 -4.70 -7.88
C TYR A 42 4.16 -3.21 -8.07
N ALA A 43 3.58 -2.83 -9.22
CA ALA A 43 3.24 -1.44 -9.53
C ALA A 43 2.35 -0.77 -8.46
N PRO A 44 1.33 -1.43 -7.86
CA PRO A 44 0.54 -0.82 -6.78
C PRO A 44 1.41 -0.31 -5.62
N VAL A 45 2.37 -1.12 -5.16
CA VAL A 45 3.28 -0.77 -4.04
C VAL A 45 4.22 0.36 -4.46
N LEU A 46 4.79 0.28 -5.67
CA LEU A 46 5.70 1.30 -6.15
C LEU A 46 5.00 2.67 -6.31
N ILE A 47 3.86 2.71 -6.99
CA ILE A 47 3.09 3.94 -7.20
C ILE A 47 2.69 4.54 -5.86
N ALA A 48 2.29 3.70 -4.89
CA ALA A 48 1.95 4.16 -3.56
C ALA A 48 3.13 4.84 -2.85
N ARG A 49 4.33 4.25 -2.90
CA ARG A 49 5.55 4.86 -2.36
C ARG A 49 5.90 6.19 -3.03
N LEU A 50 5.76 6.28 -4.35
CA LEU A 50 6.01 7.52 -5.10
C LEU A 50 5.04 8.62 -4.68
N ARG A 51 3.73 8.32 -4.59
CA ARG A 51 2.72 9.27 -4.11
C ARG A 51 2.97 9.69 -2.66
N SER A 52 3.33 8.76 -1.80
CA SER A 52 3.67 9.06 -0.39
C SER A 52 4.88 9.99 -0.28
N ARG A 53 5.93 9.80 -1.09
CA ARG A 53 7.09 10.73 -1.14
C ARG A 53 6.72 12.13 -1.62
N LEU A 54 5.68 12.25 -2.44
CA LEU A 54 5.12 13.52 -2.89
C LEU A 54 4.14 14.13 -1.87
N GLY A 55 3.92 13.50 -0.72
CA GLY A 55 2.96 13.94 0.30
C GLY A 55 1.50 13.57 0.00
N ASP A 56 1.22 12.82 -1.07
CA ASP A 56 -0.12 12.36 -1.45
C ASP A 56 -0.47 11.04 -0.73
N ALA A 57 -0.78 11.13 0.57
CA ALA A 57 -1.13 9.97 1.38
C ALA A 57 -2.44 9.29 0.91
N ALA A 58 -3.45 10.07 0.53
CA ALA A 58 -4.72 9.55 0.04
C ALA A 58 -4.57 8.78 -1.28
N GLY A 59 -3.79 9.32 -2.21
CA GLY A 59 -3.47 8.63 -3.45
C GLY A 59 -2.54 7.43 -3.24
N ALA A 60 -1.62 7.48 -2.28
CA ALA A 60 -0.81 6.32 -1.92
C ALA A 60 -1.68 5.15 -1.42
N LEU A 61 -2.65 5.46 -0.54
CA LEU A 61 -3.66 4.51 -0.08
C LEU A 61 -4.50 3.95 -1.24
N ALA A 62 -4.94 4.81 -2.16
CA ALA A 62 -5.69 4.37 -3.33
C ALA A 62 -4.87 3.43 -4.22
N ALA A 63 -3.60 3.76 -4.49
CA ALA A 63 -2.72 2.99 -5.35
C ALA A 63 -2.40 1.60 -4.78
N VAL A 64 -2.01 1.50 -3.50
CA VAL A 64 -1.65 0.21 -2.86
C VAL A 64 -2.83 -0.76 -2.79
N ARG A 65 -4.06 -0.25 -2.89
CA ARG A 65 -5.30 -1.01 -2.87
C ARG A 65 -5.75 -1.52 -4.25
N LYS A 66 -5.12 -1.10 -5.36
CA LYS A 66 -5.39 -1.61 -6.72
C LYS A 66 -4.84 -3.04 -6.95
N ARG A 67 -4.77 -3.85 -5.90
CA ARG A 67 -4.18 -5.20 -5.91
C ARG A 67 -4.97 -6.07 -6.87
N VAL A 68 -4.28 -6.69 -7.83
CA VAL A 68 -4.92 -7.63 -8.76
C VAL A 68 -5.05 -8.98 -8.05
N TYR A 69 -6.28 -9.40 -7.75
CA TYR A 69 -6.56 -10.67 -7.06
C TYR A 69 -6.72 -11.88 -8.01
N MET A 70 -6.78 -11.63 -9.33
CA MET A 70 -7.21 -12.64 -10.31
C MET A 70 -6.09 -13.56 -10.83
N VAL A 71 -4.80 -13.28 -10.59
CA VAL A 71 -3.66 -14.01 -11.21
C VAL A 71 -2.67 -14.54 -10.15
N GLY A 72 -3.21 -15.16 -9.10
CA GLY A 72 -2.43 -15.72 -7.98
C GLY A 72 -2.37 -14.79 -6.77
N TRP A 73 -1.86 -15.33 -5.65
CA TRP A 73 -1.68 -14.53 -4.43
C TRP A 73 -0.70 -13.38 -4.70
N PRO A 74 -0.99 -12.13 -4.27
CA PRO A 74 -0.10 -11.03 -4.57
C PRO A 74 1.28 -11.30 -3.95
N ARG A 75 2.32 -11.38 -4.78
CA ARG A 75 3.71 -11.68 -4.39
C ARG A 75 4.21 -10.79 -3.24
N TYR A 76 3.64 -9.60 -3.10
CA TYR A 76 4.00 -8.60 -2.10
C TYR A 76 2.84 -8.25 -1.14
N LEU A 77 1.91 -9.19 -0.90
CA LEU A 77 0.72 -8.91 -0.09
C LEU A 77 1.05 -8.45 1.33
N ALA A 78 2.00 -9.10 2.02
CA ALA A 78 2.43 -8.67 3.34
C ALA A 78 2.96 -7.22 3.33
N THR A 79 3.84 -6.90 2.38
CA THR A 79 4.36 -5.54 2.19
C THR A 79 3.25 -4.54 1.90
N ALA A 80 2.32 -4.88 1.01
CA ALA A 80 1.20 -4.03 0.63
C ALA A 80 0.26 -3.74 1.82
N LEU A 81 -0.02 -4.74 2.67
CA LEU A 81 -0.85 -4.57 3.87
C LEU A 81 -0.18 -3.69 4.91
N ARG A 82 1.13 -3.88 5.16
CA ARG A 82 1.88 -3.02 6.08
C ARG A 82 1.89 -1.56 5.60
N GLU A 83 2.19 -1.34 4.32
CA GLU A 83 2.28 0.01 3.76
C GLU A 83 0.90 0.68 3.65
N GLU A 84 -0.14 -0.07 3.29
CA GLU A 84 -1.53 0.40 3.34
C GLU A 84 -1.92 0.91 4.71
N GLY A 85 -1.57 0.20 5.78
CA GLY A 85 -1.84 0.67 7.13
C GLY A 85 -1.16 2.02 7.42
N GLY A 86 0.09 2.17 6.99
CA GLY A 86 0.83 3.43 7.12
C GLY A 86 0.20 4.57 6.32
N TYR A 87 -0.17 4.32 5.06
CA TYR A 87 -0.83 5.31 4.21
C TYR A 87 -2.23 5.67 4.73
N ALA A 88 -2.97 4.71 5.26
CA ALA A 88 -4.27 4.94 5.86
C ALA A 88 -4.18 5.80 7.13
N VAL A 89 -3.16 5.61 7.98
CA VAL A 89 -2.89 6.52 9.10
C VAL A 89 -2.62 7.93 8.60
N ALA A 90 -1.70 8.08 7.64
CA ALA A 90 -1.32 9.37 7.09
C ALA A 90 -2.49 10.09 6.38
N ALA A 91 -3.42 9.33 5.80
CA ALA A 91 -4.63 9.83 5.15
C ALA A 91 -5.80 10.08 6.12
N GLY A 92 -5.63 9.86 7.44
CA GLY A 92 -6.70 10.04 8.42
C GLY A 92 -7.80 8.98 8.37
N ALA A 93 -7.50 7.77 7.90
CA ALA A 93 -8.43 6.66 7.73
C ALA A 93 -8.13 5.49 8.70
N PRO A 94 -8.33 5.66 10.02
CA PRO A 94 -7.89 4.69 11.04
C PRO A 94 -8.59 3.33 10.94
N ALA A 95 -9.84 3.28 10.49
CA ALA A 95 -10.55 2.01 10.28
C ALA A 95 -9.89 1.15 9.19
N LEU A 96 -9.46 1.79 8.10
CA LEU A 96 -8.73 1.13 7.02
C LEU A 96 -7.33 0.72 7.48
N ALA A 97 -6.67 1.56 8.28
CA ALA A 97 -5.37 1.22 8.86
C ALA A 97 -5.45 -0.04 9.74
N ARG A 98 -6.45 -0.09 10.63
CA ARG A 98 -6.72 -1.22 11.51
C ARG A 98 -6.94 -2.50 10.71
N GLN A 99 -7.82 -2.46 9.71
CA GLN A 99 -8.11 -3.61 8.85
C GLN A 99 -6.84 -4.15 8.16
N ALA A 100 -6.00 -3.26 7.62
CA ALA A 100 -4.78 -3.64 6.93
C ALA A 100 -3.75 -4.28 7.88
N TYR A 101 -3.52 -3.65 9.04
CA TYR A 101 -2.59 -4.15 10.04
C TYR A 101 -3.04 -5.48 10.66
N GLU A 102 -4.32 -5.64 10.99
CA GLU A 102 -4.84 -6.91 11.50
C GLU A 102 -4.63 -8.03 10.48
N ARG A 103 -4.91 -7.77 9.20
CA ARG A 103 -4.70 -8.77 8.14
C ARG A 103 -3.23 -9.09 7.92
N PHE A 104 -2.34 -8.12 8.06
CA PHE A 104 -0.90 -8.34 8.07
C PHE A 104 -0.48 -9.26 9.23
N LEU A 105 -0.96 -8.99 10.44
CA LEU A 105 -0.60 -9.77 11.62
C LEU A 105 -1.12 -11.21 11.54
N VAL A 106 -2.31 -11.44 10.98
CA VAL A 106 -2.81 -12.80 10.70
C VAL A 106 -1.89 -13.54 9.74
N MET A 107 -1.40 -12.87 8.69
CA MET A 107 -0.45 -13.46 7.73
C MET A 107 0.92 -13.75 8.34
N ARG A 108 1.29 -13.03 9.40
CA ARG A 108 2.59 -13.13 10.08
C ARG A 108 2.50 -13.80 11.45
N ALA A 109 1.42 -14.54 11.73
CA ALA A 109 1.18 -15.16 13.03
C ALA A 109 2.35 -16.07 13.46
N ASP A 110 2.89 -16.84 12.51
CA ASP A 110 4.01 -17.77 12.70
C ASP A 110 5.29 -17.31 11.98
N ALA A 111 5.49 -15.99 11.86
CA ALA A 111 6.66 -15.45 11.15
C ALA A 111 7.98 -15.80 11.88
N ASP A 112 9.02 -16.10 11.10
CA ASP A 112 10.37 -16.34 11.61
C ASP A 112 10.88 -15.16 12.47
N THR A 113 11.81 -15.45 13.36
CA THR A 113 12.39 -14.47 14.31
C THR A 113 12.99 -13.24 13.62
N GLU A 114 13.50 -13.39 12.40
CA GLU A 114 14.03 -12.29 11.59
C GLU A 114 12.96 -11.23 11.24
N LEU A 115 11.69 -11.61 11.22
CA LEU A 115 10.55 -10.74 10.90
C LEU A 115 9.87 -10.16 12.14
N ALA A 116 10.30 -10.54 13.35
CA ALA A 116 9.73 -10.04 14.61
C ALA A 116 9.74 -8.50 14.70
N PRO A 117 10.81 -7.77 14.28
CA PRO A 117 10.80 -6.32 14.32
C PRO A 117 9.69 -5.67 13.47
N GLU A 118 9.39 -6.26 12.30
CA GLU A 118 8.33 -5.77 11.40
C GLU A 118 6.95 -5.97 12.04
N THR A 119 6.70 -7.16 12.59
CA THR A 119 5.45 -7.49 13.30
C THR A 119 5.24 -6.61 14.52
N ASP A 120 6.29 -6.37 15.32
CA ASP A 120 6.21 -5.53 16.51
C ASP A 120 5.96 -4.06 16.18
N ALA A 121 6.54 -3.55 15.08
CA ALA A 121 6.24 -2.21 14.60
C ALA A 121 4.76 -2.07 14.22
N VAL A 122 4.19 -3.08 13.55
CA VAL A 122 2.76 -3.08 13.19
C VAL A 122 1.87 -3.19 14.43
N ARG A 123 2.21 -4.03 15.42
CA ARG A 123 1.48 -4.13 16.70
C ARG A 123 1.46 -2.78 17.43
N ARG A 124 2.60 -2.10 17.51
CA ARG A 124 2.68 -0.76 18.12
C ARG A 124 1.82 0.24 17.36
N ALA A 125 1.90 0.27 16.03
CA ALA A 125 1.07 1.16 15.21
C ALA A 125 -0.43 0.90 15.42
N LEU A 126 -0.85 -0.37 15.43
CA LEU A 126 -2.23 -0.77 15.68
C LEU A 126 -2.72 -0.32 17.07
N ALA A 127 -1.89 -0.40 18.10
CA ALA A 127 -2.23 0.03 19.46
C ALA A 127 -2.41 1.56 19.59
N THR A 128 -1.87 2.35 18.66
CA THR A 128 -2.07 3.82 18.65
C THR A 128 -3.36 4.26 17.95
N LEU A 129 -4.02 3.35 17.22
CA LEU A 129 -5.25 3.68 16.51
C LEU A 129 -6.42 3.83 17.48
N PRO A 130 -7.34 4.76 17.24
CA PRO A 130 -8.57 4.86 18.03
C PRO A 130 -9.34 3.54 17.97
N GLU A 131 -9.99 3.21 19.07
CA GLU A 131 -10.90 2.07 19.14
C GLU A 131 -12.04 2.25 18.12
N PRO A 132 -12.41 1.20 17.39
CA PRO A 132 -13.56 1.28 16.50
C PRO A 132 -14.83 1.56 17.33
N PRO A 133 -15.77 2.34 16.79
CA PRO A 133 -17.03 2.60 17.47
C PRO A 133 -17.77 1.28 17.73
N ASP A 134 -18.54 1.22 18.83
CA ASP A 134 -19.25 0.02 19.27
C ASP A 134 -20.19 -0.58 18.20
N SER A 135 -20.68 0.25 17.28
CA SER A 135 -21.48 -0.19 16.12
C SER A 135 -20.69 -1.06 15.14
N ALA A 136 -19.39 -0.82 14.97
CA ALA A 136 -18.52 -1.61 14.10
C ALA A 136 -18.11 -2.95 14.75
N ARG A 137 -18.06 -3.02 16.09
CA ARG A 137 -17.81 -4.28 16.82
C ARG A 137 -18.97 -5.27 16.74
N ARG A 138 -20.20 -4.78 16.55
CA ARG A 138 -21.43 -5.59 16.50
C ARG A 138 -21.85 -6.04 15.10
N ALA A 139 -21.18 -5.56 14.05
CA ALA A 139 -21.51 -5.98 12.69
C ALA A 139 -21.11 -7.45 12.45
N PRO A 140 -21.98 -8.30 11.88
CA PRO A 140 -21.65 -9.68 11.59
C PRO A 140 -20.53 -9.73 10.54
N ARG A 141 -19.51 -10.56 10.80
CA ARG A 141 -18.48 -10.89 9.82
C ARG A 141 -19.12 -11.84 8.79
N ASN A 142 -19.56 -11.30 7.66
CA ASN A 142 -19.97 -12.09 6.49
C ASN A 142 -18.76 -12.75 5.82
#